data_AF-A0A6C7I3B4-F1
#
_entry.id   AF-A0A6C7I3B4-F1
#
_cell.length_a   1.000
_cell.length_b   1.000
_cell.length_c   1.000
_cell.angle_alpha   90.00
_cell.angle_beta   90.00
_cell.angle_gamma   90.00
#
_symmetry.space_group_name_H-M   'P 1'
#
loop_
_entity.id
_entity.type
_entity.pdbx_description
1 polymer ?
#
loop_
_entity_poly.entity_id
_entity_poly.type
_entity_poly.pdbx_seq_one_letter_code
_entity_poly.pdbx_strand_id
1 'polypeptide(L)'
;MRIIKGFDSLLSEVKTLPDVGWLYVDKEFNLKSKMDILNKDYYLAENRDESFDMAENDKIRTFLESPTFCDIIDNRLNHHPNSNRDELLEAVIYYLEEDDFMD
;
A
#
# COMPACT_ATOMS: atom_id res chain seq x y z
N MET A 1 10.43 -3.59 -12.33
CA MET A 1 9.73 -3.92 -11.07
C MET A 1 10.54 -3.45 -9.92
N ARG A 2 9.99 -2.46 -9.22
CA ARG A 2 10.54 -1.99 -7.97
C ARG A 2 9.95 -2.80 -6.81
N ILE A 3 10.82 -3.20 -5.88
CA ILE A 3 10.45 -3.90 -4.65
C ILE A 3 10.61 -2.92 -3.49
N ILE A 4 9.57 -2.76 -2.70
CA ILE A 4 9.54 -1.93 -1.50
C ILE A 4 9.42 -2.86 -0.29
N LYS A 5 10.41 -2.83 0.60
CA LYS A 5 10.59 -3.84 1.65
C LYS A 5 9.87 -3.46 2.94
N GLY A 6 8.69 -4.05 3.17
CA GLY A 6 7.90 -3.81 4.37
C GLY A 6 7.22 -2.43 4.40
N PHE A 7 6.33 -2.27 5.39
CA PHE A 7 5.48 -1.09 5.52
C PHE A 7 6.24 0.20 5.75
N ASP A 8 7.33 0.17 6.54
CA ASP A 8 8.11 1.37 6.86
C ASP A 8 8.78 1.96 5.61
N SER A 9 9.26 1.10 4.72
CA SER A 9 9.80 1.54 3.43
C SER A 9 8.70 2.14 2.57
N LEU A 10 7.51 1.52 2.53
CA LEU A 10 6.37 2.03 1.79
C LEU A 10 5.91 3.40 2.30
N LEU A 11 5.81 3.58 3.62
CA LEU A 11 5.51 4.88 4.24
C LEU A 11 6.53 5.96 3.87
N SER A 12 7.81 5.60 3.83
CA SER A 12 8.87 6.55 3.47
C SER A 12 8.79 7.04 2.02
N GLU A 13 8.08 6.29 1.17
CA GLU A 13 7.94 6.55 -0.26
C GLU A 13 6.64 7.26 -0.64
N VAL A 14 5.71 7.54 0.30
CA VAL A 14 4.38 8.14 0.03
C VAL A 14 4.46 9.34 -0.92
N LYS A 15 5.43 10.25 -0.74
CA LYS A 15 5.59 11.45 -1.57
C LYS A 15 6.19 11.20 -2.96
N THR A 16 6.63 9.98 -3.23
CA THR A 16 7.31 9.56 -4.46
C THR A 16 6.56 8.46 -5.20
N LEU A 17 5.50 7.93 -4.59
CA LEU A 17 4.60 7.00 -5.22
C LEU A 17 3.90 7.67 -6.42
N PRO A 18 3.62 6.91 -7.50
CA PRO A 18 2.97 7.46 -8.67
C PRO A 18 1.51 7.84 -8.39
N ASP A 19 1.03 8.88 -9.08
CA ASP A 19 -0.37 9.36 -8.98
C ASP A 19 -1.39 8.37 -9.58
N VAL A 20 -0.93 7.29 -10.21
CA VAL A 20 -1.75 6.25 -10.84
C VAL A 20 -1.12 4.87 -10.66
N GLY A 21 -1.95 3.83 -10.76
CA GLY A 21 -1.51 2.43 -10.76
C GLY A 21 -1.66 1.75 -9.41
N TRP A 22 -1.31 0.46 -9.39
CA TRP A 22 -1.50 -0.42 -8.23
C TRP A 22 -0.19 -0.70 -7.50
N LEU A 23 -0.28 -0.75 -6.18
CA LEU A 23 0.65 -1.51 -5.35
C LEU A 23 0.24 -2.99 -5.42
N TYR A 24 1.22 -3.86 -5.65
CA TYR A 24 1.03 -5.30 -5.69
C TYR A 24 1.73 -5.96 -4.50
N VAL A 25 1.27 -7.15 -4.15
CA VAL A 25 1.85 -7.99 -3.11
C VAL A 25 1.85 -9.44 -3.59
N ASP A 26 2.58 -10.32 -2.90
CA ASP A 26 2.54 -11.76 -3.19
C ASP A 26 1.09 -12.29 -3.12
N LYS A 27 0.76 -13.27 -3.95
CA LYS A 27 -0.59 -13.86 -3.96
C LYS A 27 -1.01 -14.45 -2.61
N GLU A 28 -0.04 -15.00 -1.87
CA GLU A 28 -0.20 -15.57 -0.53
C GLU A 28 -0.22 -14.50 0.58
N PHE A 29 -0.14 -13.21 0.23
CA PHE A 29 -0.25 -12.12 1.19
C PHE A 29 -1.69 -12.05 1.72
N ASN A 30 -1.83 -12.09 3.04
CA ASN A 30 -3.11 -11.96 3.71
C ASN A 30 -3.40 -10.49 4.04
N LEU A 31 -4.36 -9.88 3.31
CA LEU A 31 -4.78 -8.49 3.53
C LEU A 31 -5.39 -8.20 4.91
N LYS A 32 -5.76 -9.23 5.67
CA LYS A 32 -6.28 -9.10 7.04
C LYS A 32 -5.20 -9.36 8.10
N SER A 33 -3.99 -9.71 7.69
CA SER A 33 -2.87 -9.97 8.59
C SER A 33 -2.06 -8.69 8.78
N LYS A 34 -2.17 -8.08 9.97
CA LYS A 34 -1.31 -6.96 10.37
C LYS A 34 0.19 -7.30 10.19
N MET A 35 0.56 -8.55 10.42
CA MET A 35 1.96 -9.00 10.27
C MET A 35 2.40 -9.09 8.82
N ASP A 36 1.51 -9.45 7.90
CA ASP A 36 1.83 -9.46 6.46
C ASP A 36 2.01 -8.04 5.96
N ILE A 37 1.07 -7.15 6.28
CA ILE A 37 1.13 -5.73 5.91
C ILE A 37 2.40 -5.08 6.46
N LEU A 38 2.75 -5.37 7.71
CA LEU A 38 3.93 -4.79 8.31
C LEU A 38 5.24 -5.26 7.65
N ASN A 39 5.37 -6.57 7.38
CA ASN A 39 6.69 -7.19 7.15
C ASN A 39 6.94 -7.69 5.72
N LYS A 40 5.90 -7.91 4.90
CA LYS A 40 6.08 -8.44 3.53
C LYS A 40 6.38 -7.32 2.54
N ASP A 41 6.88 -7.73 1.38
CA ASP A 41 7.28 -6.82 0.32
C ASP A 41 6.08 -6.36 -0.52
N TYR A 42 6.20 -5.14 -1.03
CA TYR A 42 5.30 -4.53 -1.99
C TYR A 42 6.01 -4.36 -3.33
N TYR A 43 5.24 -4.42 -4.40
CA TYR A 43 5.76 -4.34 -5.76
C TYR A 43 5.07 -3.22 -6.51
N LEU A 44 5.88 -2.46 -7.26
CA LEU A 44 5.41 -1.36 -8.08
C LEU A 44 5.98 -1.50 -9.49
N ALA A 45 5.11 -1.37 -10.47
CA ALA A 45 5.51 -1.31 -11.88
C ALA A 45 6.26 -0.01 -12.16
N GLU A 46 7.39 -0.08 -12.88
CA GLU A 46 8.17 1.13 -13.21
C GLU A 46 7.69 1.81 -14.50
N ASN A 47 6.87 1.12 -15.29
CA ASN A 47 6.29 1.62 -16.53
C ASN A 47 4.99 0.87 -16.87
N ARG A 48 4.33 1.33 -17.94
CA ARG A 48 3.03 0.80 -18.38
C ARG A 48 3.08 -0.66 -18.82
N ASP A 49 4.10 -1.05 -19.58
CA ASP A 49 4.22 -2.42 -20.10
C ASP A 49 4.36 -3.40 -18.93
N GLU A 50 5.20 -3.04 -17.96
CA GLU A 50 5.36 -3.81 -16.75
C GLU A 50 4.08 -3.87 -15.90
N SER A 51 3.28 -2.80 -15.87
CA SER A 51 1.97 -2.82 -15.20
C SER A 51 1.03 -3.84 -15.82
N PHE A 52 1.08 -4.04 -17.14
CA PHE A 52 0.31 -5.10 -17.80
C PHE A 52 0.85 -6.48 -17.45
N ASP A 53 2.17 -6.68 -17.51
CA ASP A 53 2.82 -7.94 -17.12
C ASP A 53 2.48 -8.33 -15.68
N MET A 54 2.49 -7.36 -14.75
CA MET A 54 2.15 -7.57 -13.35
C MET A 54 0.67 -7.88 -13.14
N ALA A 55 -0.23 -7.25 -13.90
CA ALA A 55 -1.67 -7.51 -13.83
C ALA A 55 -2.03 -8.93 -14.31
N GLU A 56 -1.27 -9.49 -15.26
CA GLU A 56 -1.46 -10.85 -15.77
C GLU A 56 -0.68 -11.92 -14.98
N ASN A 57 0.19 -11.50 -14.04
CA ASN A 57 1.05 -12.41 -13.27
C ASN A 57 0.28 -13.15 -12.17
N ASP A 58 0.29 -14.48 -12.24
CA ASP A 58 -0.45 -15.36 -11.34
C ASP A 58 0.16 -15.53 -9.94
N LYS A 59 1.34 -14.95 -9.67
CA LYS A 59 2.07 -15.03 -8.40
C LYS A 59 1.88 -13.81 -7.50
N ILE A 60 1.37 -12.72 -8.04
CA ILE A 60 1.08 -11.49 -7.30
C ILE A 60 -0.40 -11.14 -7.41
N ARG A 61 -0.83 -10.21 -6.57
CA ARG A 61 -2.20 -9.67 -6.51
C ARG A 61 -2.13 -8.19 -6.21
N THR A 62 -3.20 -7.46 -6.50
CA THR A 62 -3.32 -6.06 -6.08
C THR A 62 -3.50 -5.96 -4.56
N PHE A 63 -2.94 -4.88 -4.00
CA PHE A 63 -3.09 -4.46 -2.61
C PHE A 63 -4.04 -3.27 -2.53
N LEU A 64 -3.56 -2.09 -2.94
CA LEU A 64 -4.30 -0.83 -3.04
C LEU A 64 -3.81 -0.10 -4.29
N GLU A 65 -4.61 0.83 -4.80
CA GLU A 65 -4.06 1.82 -5.73
C GLU A 65 -3.02 2.67 -5.00
N SER A 66 -1.94 3.01 -5.70
CA SER A 66 -0.92 3.93 -5.23
C SER A 66 -1.53 5.25 -4.71
N PRO A 67 -2.42 5.94 -5.45
CA PRO A 67 -3.09 7.14 -4.93
C PRO A 67 -3.96 6.87 -3.70
N THR A 68 -4.73 5.78 -3.65
CA THR A 68 -5.55 5.43 -2.47
C THR A 68 -4.69 5.23 -1.22
N PHE A 69 -3.54 4.56 -1.35
CA PHE A 69 -2.61 4.42 -0.23
C PHE A 69 -2.12 5.79 0.27
N CYS A 70 -1.74 6.70 -0.63
CA CYS A 70 -1.36 8.06 -0.26
C CYS A 70 -2.51 8.81 0.43
N ASP A 71 -3.73 8.73 -0.11
CA ASP A 71 -4.91 9.38 0.45
C ASP A 71 -5.22 8.90 1.88
N ILE A 72 -5.07 7.60 2.17
CA ILE A 72 -5.24 7.06 3.54
C ILE A 72 -4.25 7.72 4.50
N ILE A 73 -2.97 7.77 4.12
CA ILE A 73 -1.91 8.33 4.96
C ILE A 73 -2.11 9.83 5.16
N ASP A 74 -2.38 10.57 4.08
CA ASP A 74 -2.61 12.00 4.12
C ASP A 74 -3.88 12.35 4.91
N ASN A 75 -4.98 11.60 4.74
CA ASN A 75 -6.19 11.79 5.53
C ASN A 75 -5.89 11.65 7.03
N ARG A 76 -5.16 10.59 7.42
CA ARG A 76 -4.83 10.36 8.82
C ARG A 76 -3.93 11.45 9.39
N LEU A 77 -2.92 11.88 8.65
CA LEU A 77 -2.00 12.94 9.10
C LEU A 77 -2.66 14.32 9.10
N ASN A 78 -3.65 14.58 8.25
CA ASN A 78 -4.40 15.84 8.25
C ASN A 78 -5.27 16.00 9.50
N HIS A 79 -5.92 14.91 9.96
CA HIS A 79 -6.75 14.92 11.17
C HIS A 79 -5.92 14.72 12.45
N HIS A 80 -4.86 13.92 12.37
CA HIS A 80 -3.96 13.59 13.49
C HIS A 80 -2.48 13.77 13.08
N PRO A 81 -1.95 15.00 13.05
CA PRO A 81 -0.60 15.29 12.54
C PRO A 81 0.56 14.61 13.27
N ASN A 82 0.31 14.10 14.48
CA ASN A 82 1.29 13.38 15.29
C ASN A 82 1.13 11.86 15.19
N SER A 83 0.32 11.35 14.25
CA SER A 83 0.09 9.92 14.13
C SER A 83 1.39 9.17 13.92
N ASN A 84 1.56 8.12 14.71
CA ASN A 84 2.73 7.26 14.64
C ASN A 84 2.53 6.14 13.60
N ARG A 85 3.60 5.37 13.36
CA ARG A 85 3.63 4.26 12.40
C ARG A 85 2.52 3.21 12.62
N ASP A 86 2.20 2.87 13.88
CA ASP A 86 1.15 1.90 14.19
C ASP A 86 -0.25 2.45 13.88
N GLU A 87 -0.50 3.73 14.15
CA GLU A 87 -1.78 4.38 13.83
C GLU A 87 -1.98 4.52 12.31
N LEU A 88 -0.92 4.77 11.56
CA LEU A 88 -0.96 4.78 10.09
C LEU A 88 -1.22 3.38 9.52
N LEU A 89 -0.63 2.33 10.12
CA LEU A 89 -0.92 0.95 9.76
C LEU A 89 -2.38 0.58 10.06
N GLU A 90 -2.92 1.05 11.19
CA GLU A 90 -4.33 0.85 11.54
C GLU A 90 -5.27 1.55 10.55
N ALA A 91 -4.94 2.75 10.08
CA ALA A 91 -5.72 3.43 9.04
C ALA A 91 -5.78 2.62 7.72
N VAL A 92 -4.65 2.02 7.32
CA VAL A 92 -4.58 1.17 6.12
C VAL A 92 -5.40 -0.12 6.31
N ILE A 93 -5.30 -0.76 7.47
CA ILE A 93 -6.10 -1.95 7.79
C ILE A 93 -7.59 -1.60 7.79
N TYR A 94 -7.97 -0.49 8.42
CA TYR A 94 -9.34 -0.02 8.46
C TYR A 94 -9.91 0.17 7.05
N TYR A 95 -9.18 0.85 6.16
CA TYR A 95 -9.61 1.02 4.78
C TYR A 95 -9.80 -0.31 4.05
N LEU A 96 -8.89 -1.27 4.25
CA LEU A 96 -9.02 -2.61 3.64
C LEU A 96 -10.24 -3.40 4.15
N GLU A 97 -10.73 -3.10 5.35
CA GLU A 97 -11.88 -3.78 5.96
C GLU A 97 -13.21 -3.09 5.67
N GLU A 98 -13.23 -1.75 5.73
CA GLU A 98 -14.45 -0.94 5.68
C GLU A 98 -14.64 -0.18 4.36
N ASP A 99 -13.60 -0.12 3.49
CA ASP A 99 -13.57 0.68 2.26
C ASP A 99 -13.91 2.16 2.51
N ASP A 100 -13.42 2.68 3.64
CA ASP A 100 -13.61 4.07 4.08
C ASP A 100 -12.34 4.59 4.79
N PHE A 101 -12.21 5.92 4.83
CA PHE A 101 -11.10 6.55 5.53
C PHE A 101 -11.35 6.55 7.05
N MET A 102 -10.31 6.18 7.81
CA MET A 102 -10.33 6.32 9.26
C MET A 102 -10.02 7.77 9.65
N ASP A 103 -10.93 8.41 10.40
CA ASP A 103 -10.72 9.73 11.00
C ASP A 103 -9.60 9.71 12.03
#